data_AF-A0ABD1GPG6-F1
#
_entry.id   AF-A0ABD1GPG6-F1
#
_cell.length_a   1.000
_cell.length_b   1.000
_cell.length_c   1.000
_cell.angle_alpha   90.00
_cell.angle_beta   90.00
_cell.angle_gamma   90.00
#
_symmetry.space_group_name_H-M   'P 1'
#
loop_
_entity.id
_entity.type
_entity.pdbx_description
1 polymer ?
#
loop_
_entity_poly.entity_id
_entity_poly.type
_entity_poly.pdbx_seq_one_letter_code
_entity_poly.pdbx_strand_id
1 'polypeptide(L)'
;MHPQLSDKLKVELHLPKVNQSSKNKVVEKEEQDQVKMKVASFIMGPPSETRKATVNLDKAIEYELKHGRKLDPKMDRKKLRRTVSNRLSAQRSRVKKAQHIHEMESRVTELEDTITVLRLRVERFKEKRRLLQLQNEALERLAQIRLHEANHAQMVLEKSKAELARLKEVEKGLLKELHIQSNTFDYQDEQLLQKQSQPQLQLHPFLNLDA
;
A
#
# COMPACT_ATOMS: atom_id res chain seq x y z
N MET A 1 32.09 6.19 -39.76
CA MET A 1 30.74 5.59 -39.93
C MET A 1 30.02 5.69 -38.60
N HIS A 2 29.30 6.80 -38.38
CA HIS A 2 28.39 6.95 -37.24
C HIS A 2 27.06 6.25 -37.54
N PRO A 3 26.39 5.75 -36.50
CA PRO A 3 24.97 6.05 -36.40
C PRO A 3 24.63 6.70 -35.07
N GLN A 4 23.71 7.65 -35.17
CA GLN A 4 23.12 8.43 -34.09
C GLN A 4 22.23 7.55 -33.20
N LEU A 5 22.29 7.78 -31.88
CA LEU A 5 21.28 7.30 -30.93
C LEU A 5 20.87 8.48 -30.05
N SER A 6 20.02 9.33 -30.62
CA SER A 6 19.25 10.32 -29.88
C SER A 6 17.80 10.19 -30.31
N ASP A 7 17.06 9.28 -29.68
CA ASP A 7 15.60 9.31 -29.72
C ASP A 7 15.01 8.85 -28.37
N LYS A 8 14.76 9.87 -27.53
CA LYS A 8 13.51 10.09 -26.79
C LYS A 8 12.84 8.85 -26.16
N LEU A 9 13.36 8.40 -25.03
CA LEU A 9 12.53 7.73 -24.02
C LEU A 9 11.89 8.76 -23.10
N LYS A 10 10.87 9.45 -23.61
CA LYS A 10 9.95 10.25 -22.79
C LYS A 10 8.86 9.31 -22.26
N VAL A 11 9.14 8.58 -21.18
CA VAL A 11 8.12 7.80 -20.47
C VAL A 11 7.39 8.77 -19.54
N GLU A 12 6.37 9.45 -20.09
CA GLU A 12 5.38 10.16 -19.28
C GLU A 12 4.58 9.13 -18.47
N LEU A 13 4.97 8.94 -17.21
CA LEU A 13 4.17 8.26 -16.20
C LEU A 13 2.95 9.14 -15.87
N HIS A 14 1.89 8.97 -16.64
CA HIS A 14 0.57 9.53 -16.33
C HIS A 14 0.00 8.80 -15.11
N LEU A 15 0.24 9.34 -13.92
CA LEU A 15 -0.44 8.90 -12.70
C LEU A 15 -1.90 9.35 -12.74
N PRO A 16 -2.89 8.46 -12.55
CA PRO A 16 -4.28 8.85 -12.49
C PRO A 16 -4.55 9.69 -11.22
N LYS A 17 -5.09 10.89 -11.41
CA LYS A 17 -5.57 11.76 -10.32
C LYS A 17 -6.76 11.07 -9.62
N VAL A 18 -6.52 10.50 -8.43
CA VAL A 18 -7.57 9.98 -7.55
C VAL A 18 -8.29 11.16 -6.89
N ASN A 19 -9.34 11.64 -7.55
CA ASN A 19 -10.22 12.68 -7.03
C ASN A 19 -11.55 12.03 -6.58
N GLN A 20 -11.58 11.40 -5.40
CA GLN A 20 -12.79 10.76 -4.86
C GLN A 20 -13.07 11.02 -3.36
N SER A 21 -12.32 11.91 -2.70
CA SER A 21 -12.44 12.10 -1.24
C SER A 21 -13.66 12.92 -0.79
N SER A 22 -14.17 13.83 -1.62
CA SER A 22 -15.13 14.85 -1.14
C SER A 22 -16.61 14.50 -1.32
N LYS A 23 -16.96 13.50 -2.16
CA LYS A 23 -18.38 13.17 -2.43
C LYS A 23 -18.96 12.12 -1.47
N ASN A 24 -18.13 11.26 -0.86
CA ASN A 24 -18.63 10.19 0.00
C ASN A 24 -19.00 10.67 1.42
N LYS A 25 -18.50 11.82 1.85
CA LYS A 25 -18.68 12.32 3.23
C LYS A 25 -20.03 13.01 3.48
N VAL A 26 -20.72 13.44 2.41
CA VAL A 26 -22.04 14.09 2.50
C VAL A 26 -23.16 13.04 2.51
N VAL A 27 -23.03 11.99 1.68
CA VAL A 27 -24.01 10.89 1.59
C VAL A 27 -24.05 10.07 2.89
N GLU A 28 -22.90 9.81 3.54
CA GLU A 28 -22.87 9.06 4.81
C GLU A 28 -23.50 9.80 6.00
N LYS A 29 -23.60 11.14 5.96
CA LYS A 29 -24.24 11.91 7.04
C LYS A 29 -25.76 11.95 6.90
N GLU A 30 -26.28 12.10 5.68
CA GLU A 30 -27.73 12.15 5.43
C GLU A 30 -28.41 10.79 5.66
N GLU A 31 -27.73 9.68 5.38
CA GLU A 31 -28.26 8.34 5.71
C GLU A 31 -28.28 8.06 7.22
N GLN A 32 -27.26 8.51 7.96
CA GLN A 32 -27.21 8.32 9.41
C GLN A 32 -28.31 9.09 10.15
N ASP A 33 -28.63 10.32 9.71
CA ASP A 33 -29.66 11.13 10.34
C ASP A 33 -31.09 10.65 10.00
N GLN A 34 -31.31 10.12 8.78
CA GLN A 34 -32.57 9.49 8.41
C GLN A 34 -32.83 8.17 9.15
N VAL A 35 -31.79 7.37 9.39
CA VAL A 35 -31.90 6.15 10.20
C VAL A 35 -32.16 6.49 11.67
N LYS A 36 -31.51 7.53 12.22
CA LYS A 36 -31.76 8.00 13.60
C LYS A 36 -33.20 8.45 13.83
N MET A 37 -33.79 9.16 12.86
CA MET A 37 -35.18 9.63 12.92
C MET A 37 -36.20 8.49 12.82
N LYS A 38 -35.95 7.46 11.99
CA LYS A 38 -36.81 6.28 11.89
C LYS A 38 -36.71 5.34 13.09
N VAL A 39 -35.53 5.23 13.70
CA VAL A 39 -35.34 4.43 14.92
C VAL A 39 -35.99 5.10 16.13
N ALA A 40 -35.97 6.44 16.23
CA ALA A 40 -36.62 7.17 17.32
C ALA A 40 -38.16 7.05 17.30
N SER A 41 -38.79 7.06 16.12
CA SER A 41 -40.24 6.90 15.99
C SER A 41 -40.72 5.46 16.19
N PHE A 42 -39.85 4.46 15.99
CA PHE A 42 -40.16 3.05 16.23
C PHE A 42 -39.99 2.63 17.71
N ILE A 43 -39.07 3.26 18.45
CA ILE A 43 -38.78 2.93 19.85
C ILE A 43 -39.82 3.52 20.82
N MET A 44 -40.47 4.63 20.48
CA MET A 44 -41.48 5.26 21.34
C MET A 44 -42.89 4.97 20.84
N GLY A 45 -43.39 3.77 21.18
CA GLY A 45 -44.82 3.46 21.07
C GLY A 45 -45.68 4.45 21.88
N PRO A 46 -46.94 4.69 21.46
CA PRO A 46 -47.78 5.76 22.02
C PRO A 46 -48.04 5.55 23.52
N PRO A 47 -48.17 6.64 24.30
CA PRO A 47 -48.33 6.56 25.75
C PRO A 47 -49.66 5.89 26.09
N SER A 48 -49.60 4.77 26.82
CA SER A 48 -50.78 4.07 27.28
C SER A 48 -51.52 4.91 28.32
N GLU A 49 -52.62 5.54 27.92
CA GLU A 49 -53.57 6.20 28.81
C GLU A 49 -54.04 5.25 29.90
N THR A 50 -53.62 5.53 31.13
CA THR A 50 -54.06 4.87 32.35
C THR A 50 -55.50 5.28 32.67
N ARG A 51 -56.49 4.67 32.01
CA ARG A 51 -57.93 4.72 32.38
C ARG A 51 -58.79 3.71 31.56
N LYS A 52 -58.39 2.43 31.42
CA LYS A 52 -59.13 1.44 30.57
C LYS A 52 -59.20 0.00 31.12
N ALA A 53 -59.23 -0.21 32.44
CA ALA A 53 -59.15 -1.56 33.01
C ALA A 53 -60.50 -2.22 33.39
N THR A 54 -61.54 -1.45 33.72
CA THR A 54 -62.84 -2.01 34.14
C THR A 54 -63.74 -2.35 32.94
N VAL A 55 -63.84 -1.45 31.96
CA VAL A 55 -64.73 -1.59 30.80
C VAL A 55 -64.29 -2.71 29.83
N ASN A 56 -63.02 -3.13 29.84
CA ASN A 56 -62.51 -4.18 28.96
C ASN A 56 -62.70 -5.60 29.51
N LEU A 57 -62.60 -5.79 30.82
CA LEU A 57 -62.77 -7.12 31.44
C LEU A 57 -64.25 -7.53 31.45
N ASP A 58 -65.15 -6.59 31.73
CA ASP A 58 -66.59 -6.88 31.78
C ASP A 58 -67.14 -7.28 30.39
N LYS A 59 -66.71 -6.59 29.31
CA LYS A 59 -67.01 -6.98 27.92
C LYS A 59 -66.42 -8.35 27.54
N ALA A 60 -65.22 -8.65 28.01
CA ALA A 60 -64.60 -9.95 27.77
C ALA A 60 -65.32 -11.09 28.53
N ILE A 61 -65.83 -10.81 29.74
CA ILE A 61 -66.66 -11.76 30.50
C ILE A 61 -67.98 -12.03 29.75
N GLU A 62 -68.63 -11.00 29.24
CA GLU A 62 -69.86 -11.14 28.44
C GLU A 62 -69.63 -11.98 27.18
N TYR A 63 -68.55 -11.70 26.45
CA TYR A 63 -68.16 -12.48 25.27
C TYR A 63 -67.90 -13.95 25.61
N GLU A 64 -67.20 -14.22 26.72
CA GLU A 64 -66.87 -15.56 27.19
C GLU A 64 -68.08 -16.32 27.75
N LEU A 65 -69.08 -15.65 28.33
CA LEU A 65 -70.36 -16.26 28.71
C LEU A 65 -71.20 -16.65 27.49
N LYS A 66 -71.14 -15.86 26.42
CA LYS A 66 -71.92 -16.08 25.19
C LYS A 66 -71.28 -17.08 24.23
N HIS A 67 -69.94 -17.15 24.19
CA HIS A 67 -69.19 -17.97 23.21
C HIS A 67 -68.20 -18.96 23.84
N GLY A 68 -67.96 -18.88 25.16
CA GLY A 68 -66.99 -19.72 25.85
C GLY A 68 -67.55 -21.11 26.16
N ARG A 69 -67.08 -22.12 25.43
CA ARG A 69 -67.48 -23.54 25.55
C ARG A 69 -67.21 -24.20 26.93
N LYS A 70 -66.76 -23.47 27.95
CA LYS A 70 -66.22 -24.04 29.22
C LYS A 70 -66.56 -23.26 30.50
N LEU A 71 -67.47 -22.29 30.47
CA LEU A 71 -67.85 -21.54 31.67
C LEU A 71 -69.26 -21.93 32.09
N ASP A 72 -69.40 -22.45 33.31
CA ASP A 72 -70.70 -22.74 33.90
C ASP A 72 -71.39 -21.41 34.24
N PRO A 73 -72.58 -21.13 33.67
CA PRO A 73 -73.35 -19.93 33.97
C PRO A 73 -73.74 -19.80 35.45
N LYS A 74 -73.75 -20.90 36.22
CA LYS A 74 -74.03 -20.91 37.67
C LYS A 74 -72.79 -20.69 38.54
N MET A 75 -71.62 -20.44 37.95
CA MET A 75 -70.37 -20.23 38.70
C MET A 75 -70.36 -18.88 39.44
N ASP A 76 -69.81 -18.87 40.66
CA ASP A 76 -69.65 -17.65 41.45
C ASP A 76 -69.00 -16.51 40.66
N ARG A 77 -69.59 -15.31 40.75
CA ARG A 77 -69.14 -14.11 40.02
C ARG A 77 -67.66 -13.81 40.22
N LYS A 78 -67.13 -14.01 41.44
CA LYS A 78 -65.70 -13.81 41.76
C LYS A 78 -64.80 -14.80 41.02
N LYS A 79 -65.19 -16.07 40.97
CA LYS A 79 -64.46 -17.13 40.25
C LYS A 79 -64.51 -16.86 38.75
N LEU A 80 -65.66 -16.42 38.21
CA LEU A 80 -65.82 -16.09 36.80
C LEU A 80 -64.89 -14.94 36.38
N ARG A 81 -64.88 -13.85 37.14
CA ARG A 81 -63.97 -12.71 36.91
C ARG A 81 -62.51 -13.15 36.92
N ARG A 82 -62.11 -14.00 37.88
CA ARG A 82 -60.74 -14.52 37.97
C ARG A 82 -60.36 -15.39 36.77
N THR A 83 -61.23 -16.31 36.36
CA THR A 83 -60.97 -17.21 35.22
C THR A 83 -60.79 -16.43 33.92
N VAL A 84 -61.67 -15.47 33.64
CA VAL A 84 -61.57 -14.64 32.44
C VAL A 84 -60.33 -13.75 32.51
N SER A 85 -60.06 -13.10 33.65
CA SER A 85 -58.86 -12.27 33.83
C SER A 85 -57.57 -13.05 33.64
N ASN A 86 -57.45 -14.26 34.20
CA ASN A 86 -56.26 -15.11 34.05
C ASN A 86 -56.08 -15.59 32.60
N ARG A 87 -57.18 -15.85 31.89
CA ARG A 87 -57.12 -16.21 30.47
C ARG A 87 -56.59 -15.04 29.64
N LEU A 88 -57.10 -13.84 29.87
CA LEU A 88 -56.64 -12.64 29.18
C LEU A 88 -55.18 -12.32 29.51
N SER A 89 -54.75 -12.45 30.77
CA SER A 89 -53.35 -12.23 31.14
C SER A 89 -52.42 -13.28 30.51
N ALA A 90 -52.83 -14.55 30.49
CA ALA A 90 -52.10 -15.61 29.80
C ALA A 90 -52.01 -15.36 28.28
N GLN A 91 -53.10 -14.93 27.64
CA GLN A 91 -53.10 -14.57 26.22
C GLN A 91 -52.16 -13.41 25.94
N ARG A 92 -52.25 -12.32 26.73
CA ARG A 92 -51.33 -11.18 26.63
C ARG A 92 -49.88 -11.61 26.81
N SER A 93 -49.60 -12.50 27.78
CA SER A 93 -48.25 -13.03 28.00
C SER A 93 -47.75 -13.84 26.79
N ARG A 94 -48.61 -14.66 26.18
CA ARG A 94 -48.27 -15.42 24.97
C ARG A 94 -47.97 -14.49 23.80
N VAL A 95 -48.80 -13.46 23.59
CA VAL A 95 -48.61 -12.45 22.55
C VAL A 95 -47.28 -11.72 22.74
N LYS A 96 -47.00 -11.23 23.96
CA LYS A 96 -45.73 -10.57 24.27
C LYS A 96 -44.52 -11.48 24.05
N LYS A 97 -44.61 -12.75 24.43
CA LYS A 97 -43.53 -13.72 24.20
C LYS A 97 -43.32 -13.96 22.70
N ALA A 98 -44.39 -14.10 21.92
CA ALA A 98 -44.31 -14.28 20.47
C ALA A 98 -43.71 -13.04 19.79
N GLN A 99 -44.10 -11.83 20.20
CA GLN A 99 -43.51 -10.58 19.72
C GLN A 99 -42.02 -10.51 20.04
N HIS A 100 -41.63 -10.83 21.27
CA HIS A 100 -40.22 -10.84 21.66
C HIS A 100 -39.39 -11.85 20.85
N ILE A 101 -39.93 -13.05 20.60
CA ILE A 101 -39.27 -14.04 19.73
C ILE A 101 -39.10 -13.47 18.32
N HIS A 102 -40.15 -12.88 17.75
CA HIS A 102 -40.10 -12.27 16.42
C HIS A 102 -39.08 -11.13 16.34
N GLU A 103 -39.05 -10.23 17.33
CA GLU A 103 -38.04 -9.16 17.42
C GLU A 103 -36.61 -9.73 17.46
N MET A 104 -36.40 -10.83 18.19
CA MET A 104 -35.10 -11.49 18.25
C MET A 104 -34.73 -12.13 16.90
N GLU A 105 -35.67 -12.79 16.23
CA GLU A 105 -35.47 -13.34 14.89
C GLU A 105 -35.12 -12.23 13.88
N SER A 106 -35.83 -11.11 13.89
CA SER A 106 -35.52 -9.95 13.04
C SER A 106 -34.12 -9.40 13.32
N ARG A 107 -33.72 -9.26 14.58
CA ARG A 107 -32.36 -8.81 14.93
C ARG A 107 -31.28 -9.78 14.45
N VAL A 108 -31.53 -11.08 14.49
CA VAL A 108 -30.59 -12.08 13.94
C VAL A 108 -30.42 -11.85 12.45
N THR A 109 -31.53 -11.71 11.70
CA THR A 109 -31.45 -11.47 10.25
C THR A 109 -30.72 -10.16 9.91
N GLU A 110 -31.00 -9.07 10.63
CA GLU A 110 -30.30 -7.79 10.46
C GLU A 110 -28.80 -7.93 10.72
N LEU A 111 -28.41 -8.64 11.79
CA LEU A 111 -27.01 -8.88 12.11
C LEU A 111 -26.34 -9.75 11.05
N GLU A 112 -27.00 -10.78 10.53
CA GLU A 112 -26.48 -11.63 9.45
C GLU A 112 -26.25 -10.84 8.14
N ASP A 113 -27.16 -9.93 7.80
CA ASP A 113 -27.01 -9.04 6.65
C ASP A 113 -25.80 -8.10 6.83
N THR A 114 -25.67 -7.48 8.01
CA THR A 114 -24.52 -6.61 8.31
C THR A 114 -23.21 -7.39 8.28
N ILE A 115 -23.17 -8.62 8.82
CA ILE A 115 -22.01 -9.51 8.75
C ILE A 115 -21.65 -9.80 7.30
N THR A 116 -22.64 -10.06 6.44
CA THR A 116 -22.42 -10.35 5.02
C THR A 116 -21.79 -9.16 4.30
N VAL A 117 -22.32 -7.95 4.51
CA VAL A 117 -21.74 -6.71 3.93
C VAL A 117 -20.33 -6.47 4.46
N LEU A 118 -20.10 -6.66 5.77
CA LEU A 118 -18.78 -6.47 6.38
C LEU A 118 -17.77 -7.49 5.85
N ARG A 119 -18.15 -8.75 5.64
CA ARG A 119 -17.28 -9.78 5.04
C ARG A 119 -16.81 -9.36 3.65
N LEU A 120 -17.72 -8.90 2.79
CA LEU A 120 -17.36 -8.40 1.45
C LEU A 120 -16.38 -7.22 1.53
N ARG A 121 -16.61 -6.28 2.46
CA ARG A 121 -15.73 -5.14 2.67
C ARG A 121 -14.32 -5.57 3.14
N VAL A 122 -14.24 -6.55 4.04
CA VAL A 122 -12.97 -7.10 4.53
C VAL A 122 -12.20 -7.78 3.40
N GLU A 123 -12.86 -8.61 2.57
CA GLU A 123 -12.21 -9.27 1.43
C GLU A 123 -11.67 -8.26 0.42
N ARG A 124 -12.43 -7.20 0.12
CA ARG A 124 -11.96 -6.09 -0.72
C ARG A 124 -10.68 -5.46 -0.17
N PHE A 125 -10.60 -5.22 1.13
CA PHE A 125 -9.39 -4.64 1.73
C PHE A 125 -8.22 -5.62 1.77
N LYS A 126 -8.48 -6.92 1.97
CA LYS A 126 -7.44 -7.96 1.87
C LYS A 126 -6.82 -8.00 0.48
N GLU A 127 -7.63 -7.96 -0.57
CA GLU A 127 -7.16 -7.94 -1.95
C GLU A 127 -6.35 -6.67 -2.25
N LYS A 128 -6.84 -5.50 -1.81
CA LYS A 128 -6.09 -4.25 -1.94
C LYS A 128 -4.73 -4.31 -1.23
N ARG A 129 -4.68 -4.88 -0.02
CA ARG A 129 -3.43 -5.05 0.74
C ARG A 129 -2.46 -5.95 -0.01
N ARG A 130 -2.95 -7.08 -0.55
CA ARG A 130 -2.13 -8.01 -1.35
C ARG A 130 -1.52 -7.32 -2.56
N LEU A 131 -2.32 -6.55 -3.31
CA LEU A 131 -1.83 -5.81 -4.48
C LEU A 131 -0.75 -4.79 -4.09
N LEU A 132 -0.96 -4.06 -3.00
CA LEU A 132 0.04 -3.09 -2.50
C LEU A 132 1.33 -3.78 -2.04
N GLN A 133 1.23 -4.95 -1.41
CA GLN A 133 2.41 -5.74 -1.03
C GLN A 133 3.21 -6.17 -2.25
N LEU A 134 2.54 -6.71 -3.28
CA LEU A 134 3.19 -7.10 -4.54
C LEU A 134 3.86 -5.91 -5.24
N GLN A 135 3.21 -4.74 -5.24
CA GLN A 135 3.79 -3.51 -5.78
C GLN A 135 5.02 -3.08 -4.98
N ASN A 136 4.97 -3.16 -3.65
CA ASN A 136 6.11 -2.82 -2.81
C ASN A 136 7.29 -3.76 -3.06
N GLU A 137 7.06 -5.08 -3.09
CA GLU A 137 8.08 -6.08 -3.42
C GLU A 137 8.69 -5.87 -4.82
N ALA A 138 7.88 -5.44 -5.79
CA ALA A 138 8.38 -5.10 -7.13
C ALA A 138 9.29 -3.86 -7.12
N LEU A 139 8.91 -2.82 -6.38
CA LEU A 139 9.71 -1.60 -6.22
C LEU A 139 11.01 -1.88 -5.47
N GLU A 140 10.96 -2.66 -4.39
CA GLU A 140 12.14 -3.07 -3.63
C GLU A 140 13.13 -3.84 -4.53
N ARG A 141 12.64 -4.79 -5.34
CA ARG A 141 13.49 -5.49 -6.31
C ARG A 141 14.08 -4.56 -7.35
N LEU A 142 13.30 -3.61 -7.89
CA LEU A 142 13.81 -2.65 -8.86
C LEU A 142 14.90 -1.77 -8.23
N ALA A 143 14.72 -1.30 -7.00
CA ALA A 143 15.73 -0.52 -6.29
C ALA A 143 17.03 -1.32 -6.08
N GLN A 144 16.92 -2.60 -5.72
CA GLN A 144 18.08 -3.48 -5.58
C GLN A 144 18.84 -3.66 -6.90
N ILE A 145 18.12 -3.90 -8.01
CA ILE A 145 18.74 -4.01 -9.35
C ILE A 145 19.48 -2.72 -9.69
N ARG A 146 18.85 -1.56 -9.50
CA ARG A 146 19.46 -0.25 -9.77
C ARG A 146 20.69 0.01 -8.92
N LEU A 147 20.66 -0.36 -7.64
CA LEU A 147 21.80 -0.25 -6.75
C LEU A 147 22.96 -1.14 -7.24
N HIS A 148 22.67 -2.38 -7.63
CA HIS A 148 23.67 -3.29 -8.17
C HIS A 148 24.30 -2.76 -9.47
N GLU A 149 23.48 -2.24 -10.40
CA GLU A 149 23.96 -1.60 -11.63
C GLU A 149 24.87 -0.40 -11.34
N ALA A 150 24.48 0.45 -10.39
CA ALA A 150 25.28 1.62 -10.00
C ALA A 150 26.64 1.21 -9.41
N ASN A 151 26.65 0.21 -8.51
CA ASN A 151 27.88 -0.32 -7.93
C ASN A 151 28.81 -0.93 -8.99
N HIS A 152 28.24 -1.69 -9.93
CA HIS A 152 28.99 -2.26 -11.04
C HIS A 152 29.59 -1.15 -11.93
N ALA A 153 28.82 -0.13 -12.27
CA ALA A 153 29.29 1.01 -13.05
C ALA A 153 30.44 1.75 -12.35
N GLN A 154 30.33 1.95 -11.03
CA GLN A 154 31.41 2.53 -10.22
C GLN A 154 32.67 1.68 -10.24
N MET A 155 32.55 0.36 -10.04
CA MET A 155 33.69 -0.57 -10.12
C MET A 155 34.39 -0.50 -11.49
N VAL A 156 33.63 -0.52 -12.58
CA VAL A 156 34.18 -0.40 -13.94
C VAL A 156 34.88 0.94 -14.14
N LEU A 157 34.28 2.03 -13.65
CA LEU A 157 34.85 3.36 -13.71
C LEU A 157 36.18 3.43 -12.96
N GLU A 158 36.24 2.92 -11.73
CA GLU A 158 37.47 2.90 -10.94
C GLU A 158 38.57 2.07 -11.61
N LYS A 159 38.24 0.91 -12.18
CA LYS A 159 39.20 0.11 -12.96
C LYS A 159 39.74 0.89 -14.17
N SER A 160 38.86 1.59 -14.90
CA SER A 160 39.25 2.40 -16.04
C SER A 160 40.15 3.59 -15.63
N LYS A 161 39.84 4.27 -14.53
CA LYS A 161 40.67 5.35 -13.97
C LYS A 161 42.05 4.85 -13.56
N ALA A 162 42.13 3.68 -12.92
CA ALA A 162 43.40 3.08 -12.52
C ALA A 162 44.28 2.75 -13.73
N GLU A 163 43.71 2.18 -14.79
CA GLU A 163 44.47 1.90 -16.02
C GLU A 163 44.90 3.18 -16.74
N LEU A 164 44.04 4.21 -16.79
CA LEU A 164 44.42 5.52 -17.32
C LEU A 164 45.59 6.14 -16.54
N ALA A 165 45.59 6.02 -15.21
CA ALA A 165 46.70 6.49 -14.39
C ALA A 165 47.99 5.73 -14.68
N ARG A 166 47.91 4.39 -14.83
CA ARG A 166 49.05 3.54 -15.20
C ARG A 166 49.63 3.94 -16.56
N LEU A 167 48.78 4.11 -17.57
CA LEU A 167 49.20 4.50 -18.93
C LEU A 167 49.85 5.88 -18.96
N LYS A 168 49.30 6.85 -18.21
CA LYS A 168 49.91 8.19 -18.08
C LYS A 168 51.31 8.13 -17.45
N GLU A 169 51.54 7.23 -16.50
CA GLU A 169 52.87 7.09 -15.91
C GLU A 169 53.86 6.46 -16.88
N VAL A 170 53.43 5.46 -17.66
CA VAL A 170 54.24 4.89 -18.75
C VAL A 170 54.59 5.95 -19.80
N GLU A 171 53.61 6.75 -20.23
CA GLU A 171 53.83 7.84 -21.19
C GLU A 171 54.86 8.85 -20.67
N LYS A 172 54.76 9.27 -19.40
CA LYS A 172 55.77 10.16 -18.79
C LYS A 172 57.15 9.51 -18.74
N GLY A 173 57.23 8.21 -18.47
CA GLY A 173 58.49 7.45 -18.51
C GLY A 173 59.14 7.50 -19.90
N LEU A 174 58.37 7.19 -20.94
CA LEU A 174 58.84 7.23 -22.32
C LEU A 174 59.29 8.63 -22.74
N LEU A 175 58.56 9.68 -22.35
CA LEU A 175 58.95 11.07 -22.64
C LEU A 175 60.28 11.44 -21.97
N LYS A 176 60.54 10.96 -20.74
CA LYS A 176 61.82 11.15 -20.06
C LYS A 176 62.95 10.40 -20.77
N GLU A 177 62.71 9.16 -21.20
CA GLU A 177 63.68 8.38 -21.97
C GLU A 177 64.05 9.05 -23.29
N LEU A 178 63.05 9.55 -24.05
CA LEU A 178 63.28 10.31 -25.27
C LEU A 178 64.09 11.59 -25.02
N HIS A 179 63.81 12.30 -23.93
CA HIS A 179 64.58 13.49 -23.56
C HIS A 179 66.04 13.14 -23.23
N ILE A 180 66.27 12.03 -22.51
CA ILE A 180 67.63 11.53 -22.22
C ILE A 180 68.33 11.14 -23.52
N GLN A 181 67.66 10.43 -24.43
CA GLN A 181 68.22 10.02 -25.72
C GLN A 181 68.60 11.21 -26.59
N SER A 182 67.75 12.23 -26.68
CA SER A 182 68.05 13.48 -27.39
C SER A 182 69.28 14.17 -26.82
N ASN A 183 69.36 14.32 -25.49
CA ASN A 183 70.53 14.92 -24.86
C ASN A 183 71.80 14.08 -25.11
N THR A 184 71.73 12.75 -25.05
CA THR A 184 72.90 11.88 -25.34
C THR A 184 73.35 11.93 -26.80
N PHE A 185 72.43 12.16 -27.74
CA PHE A 185 72.76 12.31 -29.16
C PHE A 185 73.51 13.63 -29.41
N ASP A 186 73.06 14.73 -28.81
CA ASP A 186 73.76 16.03 -28.85
C ASP A 186 75.20 15.92 -28.31
N TYR A 187 75.40 15.21 -27.20
CA TYR A 187 76.75 14.98 -26.65
C TYR A 187 77.64 14.11 -27.54
N GLN A 188 77.08 13.20 -28.34
CA GLN A 188 77.85 12.35 -29.26
C GLN A 188 78.23 13.10 -30.55
N ASP A 189 77.33 13.93 -31.08
CA ASP A 189 77.61 14.79 -32.23
C ASP A 189 78.69 15.84 -31.90
N GLU A 190 78.65 16.44 -30.70
CA GLU A 190 79.69 17.37 -30.24
C GLU A 190 81.09 16.71 -30.21
N GLN A 191 81.16 15.46 -29.76
CA GLN A 191 82.42 14.71 -29.72
C GLN A 191 82.91 14.23 -31.10
N LEU A 192 82.00 13.94 -32.04
CA LEU A 192 82.35 13.63 -33.43
C LEU A 192 82.89 14.87 -34.16
N LEU A 193 82.30 16.05 -33.92
CA LEU A 193 82.80 17.33 -34.45
C LEU A 193 84.20 17.68 -33.92
N GLN A 194 84.44 17.37 -32.64
CA GLN A 194 85.74 17.60 -31.98
C GLN A 194 86.84 16.62 -32.47
N LYS A 195 86.47 15.41 -32.90
CA LYS A 195 87.42 14.45 -33.52
C LYS A 195 87.80 14.80 -34.96
N GLN A 196 86.91 15.43 -35.74
CA GLN A 196 87.24 15.87 -37.11
C GLN A 196 88.12 17.12 -37.17
N SER A 197 88.21 17.87 -36.07
CA SER A 197 89.02 19.09 -35.98
C SER A 197 90.43 18.88 -35.42
N GLN A 198 90.87 17.61 -35.23
CA GLN A 198 92.27 17.32 -34.95
C GLN A 198 93.09 17.29 -36.25
N PRO A 199 94.20 18.06 -36.36
CA PRO A 199 95.06 17.98 -37.52
C PRO A 199 95.72 16.59 -37.58
N GLN A 200 95.63 15.93 -38.74
CA GLN A 200 96.45 14.75 -39.03
C GLN A 200 97.92 15.17 -38.98
N LEU A 201 98.59 14.86 -37.87
CA LEU A 201 100.04 14.95 -37.80
C LEU A 201 100.61 13.92 -38.77
N GLN A 202 101.02 14.39 -39.94
CA GLN A 202 101.85 13.65 -40.87
C GLN A 202 103.17 13.34 -40.16
N LEU A 203 103.32 12.11 -39.68
CA LEU A 203 104.60 11.60 -39.19
C LEU A 203 105.51 11.42 -40.40
N HIS A 204 106.45 12.35 -40.56
CA HIS A 204 107.56 12.22 -41.49
C HIS A 204 108.46 11.05 -41.09
N PRO A 205 108.95 10.25 -42.05
CA PRO A 205 109.93 9.21 -41.78
C PRO A 205 111.31 9.85 -41.69
N PHE A 206 111.91 9.87 -40.49
CA PHE A 206 113.34 10.09 -40.36
C PHE A 206 114.06 8.79 -40.02
N LEU A 207 115.02 8.53 -40.90
CA LEU A 207 115.99 7.47 -40.94
C LEU A 207 116.99 7.56 -39.76
N ASN A 208 117.40 6.36 -39.30
CA ASN A 208 118.78 5.93 -39.09
C ASN A 208 119.59 6.28 -37.81
N LEU A 209 120.28 5.21 -37.34
CA LEU A 209 121.56 5.11 -36.59
C LEU A 209 121.53 5.62 -35.12
N ASP A 210 122.02 4.92 -34.09
CA ASP A 210 123.23 4.10 -33.96
C ASP A 210 123.14 3.02 -32.85
N ALA A 211 123.99 2.01 -33.05
CA ALA A 211 124.73 1.13 -32.12
C ALA A 211 124.02 0.24 -31.08
#